data_AF-A0A4Q5TF86-F1
#
_entry.id   AF-A0A4Q5TF86-F1
#
_cell.length_a   1.000
_cell.length_b   1.000
_cell.length_c   1.000
_cell.angle_alpha   90.00
_cell.angle_beta   90.00
_cell.angle_gamma   90.00
#
_symmetry.space_group_name_H-M   'P 1'
#
loop_
_entity.id
_entity.type
_entity.pdbx_description
1 polymer ?
#
loop_
_entity_poly.entity_id
_entity_poly.type
_entity_poly.pdbx_seq_one_letter_code
_entity_poly.pdbx_strand_id
1 'polypeptide(L)'
;YDLGIYRKGTDLISMNLGRRIAEAKDAVINMYEDGYVMPVQRNDIKVLGRSALGAMHAGINGMWRGRYATDHDVTVAKKLAYVMCGGDLSEQSVVSEQYLLDLEREAFLSLCAERKTLERIQSILKTGKPLRN
;
A
#
# COMPACT_ATOMS: atom_id res chain seq x y z
N TYR A 1 -10.73 9.63 17.43
CA TYR A 1 -9.67 8.86 18.13
C TYR A 1 -10.00 7.38 18.21
N ASP A 2 -11.26 6.97 18.39
CA ASP A 2 -11.65 5.55 18.54
C ASP A 2 -11.35 4.64 17.33
N LEU A 3 -11.16 5.21 16.13
CA LEU A 3 -10.81 4.45 14.92
C LEU A 3 -9.31 4.10 14.82
N GLY A 4 -8.47 4.54 15.75
CA GLY A 4 -7.01 4.29 15.73
C GLY A 4 -6.23 5.04 14.64
N ILE A 5 -6.91 5.86 13.83
CA ILE A 5 -6.29 6.62 12.73
C ILE A 5 -5.51 7.84 13.24
N TYR A 6 -5.96 8.46 14.35
CA TYR A 6 -5.33 9.65 14.94
C TYR A 6 -4.55 9.27 16.20
N ARG A 7 -3.29 9.69 16.27
CA ARG A 7 -2.41 9.58 17.43
C ARG A 7 -2.75 10.67 18.44
N LYS A 8 -3.29 10.25 19.59
CA LYS A 8 -3.69 11.16 20.67
C LYS A 8 -2.47 11.94 21.18
N GLY A 9 -2.59 13.26 21.20
CA GLY A 9 -1.53 14.17 21.65
C GLY A 9 -0.48 14.49 20.58
N THR A 10 -0.58 13.93 19.38
CA THR A 10 0.33 14.19 18.26
C THR A 10 -0.39 14.82 17.08
N ASP A 11 -1.49 14.20 16.63
CA ASP A 11 -2.19 14.67 15.43
C ASP A 11 -3.16 15.81 15.77
N LEU A 12 -3.12 16.88 14.97
CA LEU A 12 -3.98 18.06 15.11
C LEU A 12 -5.23 17.95 14.23
N ILE A 13 -6.36 18.49 14.71
CA ILE A 13 -7.63 18.54 13.97
C ILE A 13 -7.98 19.99 13.65
N SER A 14 -8.02 20.31 12.36
CA SER A 14 -8.44 21.63 11.86
C SER A 14 -9.92 21.64 11.51
N MET A 15 -10.73 22.32 12.33
CA MET A 15 -12.16 22.50 12.06
C MET A 15 -12.43 23.60 11.02
N ASN A 16 -11.52 24.57 10.87
CA ASN A 16 -11.67 25.68 9.93
C ASN A 16 -10.95 25.39 8.60
N LEU A 17 -11.72 25.17 7.52
CA LEU A 17 -11.17 24.89 6.19
C LEU A 17 -10.16 25.94 5.71
N GLY A 18 -10.41 27.23 5.97
CA GLY A 18 -9.56 28.32 5.51
C GLY A 18 -8.19 28.37 6.18
N ARG A 19 -8.07 27.84 7.41
CA ARG A 19 -6.80 27.78 8.16
C ARG A 19 -6.02 26.48 7.94
N ARG A 20 -6.63 25.47 7.34
CA ARG A 20 -6.07 24.12 7.20
C ARG A 20 -4.67 24.10 6.60
N ILE A 21 -4.42 24.90 5.56
CA ILE A 21 -3.10 24.95 4.91
C ILE A 21 -2.06 25.62 5.82
N ALA A 22 -2.44 26.71 6.50
CA ALA A 22 -1.54 27.39 7.44
C ALA A 22 -1.19 26.47 8.63
N GLU A 23 -2.20 25.84 9.23
CA GLU A 23 -2.02 24.91 10.35
C GLU A 23 -1.20 23.67 9.93
N ALA A 24 -1.40 23.15 8.70
CA ALA A 24 -0.57 22.06 8.18
C ALA A 24 0.89 22.48 7.98
N LYS A 25 1.14 23.71 7.51
CA LYS A 25 2.50 24.25 7.39
C LYS A 25 3.15 24.39 8.76
N ASP A 26 2.44 24.97 9.72
CA ASP A 26 2.95 25.15 11.10
C ASP A 26 3.26 23.79 11.73
N ALA A 27 2.43 22.76 11.50
CA ALA A 27 2.68 21.40 12.00
C ALA A 27 3.99 20.79 11.45
N VAL A 28 4.32 21.03 10.17
CA VAL A 28 5.57 20.56 9.57
C VAL A 28 6.77 21.32 10.13
N ILE A 29 6.64 22.63 10.34
CA ILE A 29 7.69 23.45 10.97
C ILE A 29 7.94 22.98 12.40
N ASN A 30 6.88 22.81 13.19
CA ASN A 30 6.99 22.32 14.56
C ASN A 30 7.66 20.94 14.60
N MET A 31 7.31 20.03 13.67
CA MET A 31 7.97 18.73 13.58
C MET A 31 9.48 18.87 13.33
N TYR A 32 9.89 19.80 12.47
CA TYR A 32 11.30 20.09 12.24
C TYR A 32 11.98 20.72 13.47
N GLU A 33 11.32 21.67 14.14
CA GLU A 33 11.82 22.32 15.36
C GLU A 33 11.93 21.36 16.55
N ASP A 34 11.03 20.39 16.65
CA ASP A 34 11.06 19.26 17.59
C ASP A 34 12.21 18.27 17.30
N GLY A 35 13.00 18.51 16.26
CA GLY A 35 14.19 17.74 15.92
C GLY A 35 13.89 16.50 15.07
N TYR A 36 12.78 16.49 14.32
CA TYR A 36 12.53 15.40 13.38
C TYR A 36 13.65 15.29 12.35
N VAL A 37 14.19 14.07 12.24
CA VAL A 37 15.13 13.69 11.19
C VAL A 37 14.53 12.48 10.46
N MET A 38 14.60 12.51 9.13
CA MET A 38 14.14 11.38 8.33
C MET A 38 14.93 10.11 8.72
N PRO A 39 14.25 8.99 9.01
CA PRO A 39 14.91 7.72 9.25
C PRO A 39 15.79 7.31 8.07
N VAL A 40 16.95 6.70 8.35
CA VAL A 40 17.84 6.21 7.31
C VAL A 40 17.14 5.08 6.56
N GLN A 41 17.00 5.25 5.24
CA GLN A 41 16.40 4.23 4.39
C GLN A 41 17.23 2.95 4.41
N ARG A 42 16.54 1.82 4.49
CA ARG A 42 17.19 0.51 4.54
C ARG A 42 17.73 0.11 3.16
N ASN A 43 18.90 -0.54 3.15
CA ASN A 43 19.53 -1.08 1.94
C ASN A 43 19.78 -2.59 2.04
N ASP A 44 19.19 -3.24 3.04
CA ASP A 44 19.50 -4.61 3.47
C ASP A 44 18.29 -5.56 3.33
N ILE A 45 17.30 -5.22 2.50
CA ILE A 45 16.06 -6.00 2.41
C ILE A 45 16.26 -7.17 1.45
N LYS A 46 16.13 -8.40 1.98
CA LYS A 46 16.23 -9.63 1.19
C LYS A 46 14.92 -9.93 0.47
N VAL A 47 14.99 -10.12 -0.84
CA VAL A 47 13.88 -10.52 -1.71
C VAL A 47 14.22 -11.82 -2.42
N LEU A 48 13.20 -12.64 -2.69
CA LEU A 48 13.38 -14.02 -3.14
C LEU A 48 13.34 -14.19 -4.67
N GLY A 49 12.97 -13.15 -5.43
CA GLY A 49 12.94 -13.16 -6.88
C GLY A 49 11.93 -14.14 -7.49
N ARG A 50 12.17 -14.52 -8.75
CA ARG A 50 11.25 -15.31 -9.59
C ARG A 50 10.88 -16.68 -9.01
N SER A 51 11.78 -17.31 -8.24
CA SER A 51 11.50 -18.63 -7.64
C SER A 51 10.32 -18.56 -6.67
N ALA A 52 10.33 -17.59 -5.76
CA ALA A 52 9.22 -17.37 -4.83
C ALA A 52 7.97 -16.83 -5.54
N LEU A 53 8.14 -16.01 -6.58
CA LEU A 53 7.01 -15.52 -7.38
C LEU A 53 6.22 -16.67 -8.01
N GLY A 54 6.92 -17.68 -8.54
CA GLY A 54 6.31 -18.90 -9.07
C GLY A 54 5.50 -19.65 -8.01
N ALA A 55 6.05 -19.80 -6.79
CA ALA A 55 5.34 -20.43 -5.68
C ALA A 55 4.09 -19.63 -5.26
N MET A 56 4.18 -18.30 -5.19
CA MET A 56 3.02 -17.44 -4.91
C MET A 56 1.96 -17.56 -5.99
N HIS A 57 2.33 -17.59 -7.27
CA HIS A 57 1.39 -17.78 -8.37
C HIS A 57 0.68 -19.14 -8.30
N ALA A 58 1.39 -20.20 -7.92
CA ALA A 58 0.79 -21.51 -7.69
C ALA A 58 -0.25 -21.45 -6.54
N GLY A 59 0.09 -20.80 -5.42
CA GLY A 59 -0.82 -20.58 -4.30
C GLY A 59 -2.08 -19.79 -4.70
N ILE A 60 -1.90 -18.66 -5.40
CA ILE A 60 -3.01 -17.83 -5.92
C ILE A 60 -3.92 -18.65 -6.83
N ASN A 61 -3.35 -19.43 -7.76
CA ASN A 61 -4.13 -20.29 -8.65
C ASN A 61 -4.89 -21.37 -7.86
N GLY A 62 -4.29 -21.91 -6.79
CA GLY A 62 -4.97 -22.82 -5.87
C GLY A 62 -6.19 -22.18 -5.21
N MET A 63 -6.05 -20.95 -4.70
CA MET A 63 -7.18 -20.21 -4.09
C MET A 63 -8.28 -19.90 -5.11
N TRP A 64 -7.90 -19.54 -6.34
CA TRP A 64 -8.84 -19.27 -7.42
C TRP A 64 -9.62 -20.53 -7.82
N ARG A 65 -8.92 -21.64 -8.09
CA ARG A 65 -9.55 -22.93 -8.42
C ARG A 65 -10.40 -23.48 -7.28
N GLY A 66 -9.96 -23.25 -6.04
CA GLY A 66 -10.72 -23.57 -4.83
C GLY A 66 -11.94 -22.67 -4.59
N ARG A 67 -12.22 -21.69 -5.47
CA ARG A 67 -13.31 -20.70 -5.35
C ARG A 67 -13.23 -19.84 -4.08
N TYR A 68 -12.04 -19.71 -3.50
CA TYR A 68 -11.78 -18.81 -2.37
C TYR A 68 -11.50 -17.36 -2.81
N ALA A 69 -11.00 -17.18 -4.03
CA ALA A 69 -10.66 -15.87 -4.61
C ALA A 69 -11.47 -15.59 -5.89
N THR A 70 -11.94 -14.35 -6.08
CA THR A 70 -12.53 -13.90 -7.35
C THR A 70 -11.43 -13.61 -8.38
N ASP A 71 -11.81 -13.39 -9.64
CA ASP A 71 -10.86 -13.01 -10.69
C ASP A 71 -10.12 -11.71 -10.35
N HIS A 72 -10.79 -10.76 -9.69
CA HIS A 72 -10.13 -9.52 -9.29
C HIS A 72 -9.18 -9.72 -8.12
N ASP A 73 -9.55 -10.57 -7.15
CA ASP A 73 -8.66 -10.91 -6.04
C ASP A 73 -7.37 -11.58 -6.58
N VAL A 74 -7.46 -12.37 -7.65
CA VAL A 74 -6.29 -12.91 -8.36
C VAL A 74 -5.43 -11.80 -8.98
N THR A 75 -6.04 -10.81 -9.63
CA THR A 75 -5.30 -9.67 -10.20
C THR A 75 -4.52 -8.91 -9.13
N VAL A 76 -5.18 -8.58 -8.02
CA VAL A 76 -4.57 -7.88 -6.88
C VAL A 76 -3.46 -8.74 -6.26
N ALA A 77 -3.74 -10.02 -6.00
CA ALA A 77 -2.77 -10.93 -5.38
C ALA A 77 -1.52 -11.12 -6.24
N LYS A 78 -1.64 -11.16 -7.58
CA LYS A 78 -0.49 -11.24 -8.48
C LYS A 78 0.40 -10.00 -8.41
N LYS A 79 -0.20 -8.80 -8.34
CA LYS A 79 0.55 -7.55 -8.16
C LYS A 79 1.24 -7.49 -6.80
N LEU A 80 0.55 -7.91 -5.74
CA LEU A 80 1.15 -8.00 -4.40
C LEU A 80 2.33 -8.99 -4.37
N ALA A 81 2.14 -10.19 -4.94
CA ALA A 81 3.19 -11.20 -5.04
C ALA A 81 4.43 -10.68 -5.77
N TYR A 82 4.22 -9.92 -6.86
CA TYR A 82 5.30 -9.29 -7.61
C TYR A 82 6.12 -8.32 -6.73
N VAL A 83 5.46 -7.43 -5.98
CA VAL A 83 6.14 -6.49 -5.07
C VAL A 83 6.90 -7.24 -3.97
N MET A 84 6.24 -8.22 -3.31
CA MET A 84 6.84 -8.99 -2.22
C MET A 84 8.07 -9.80 -2.65
N CYS A 85 8.11 -10.26 -3.91
CA CYS A 85 9.25 -11.00 -4.44
C CYS A 85 10.38 -10.11 -4.97
N GLY A 86 10.23 -8.78 -4.87
CA GLY A 86 11.20 -7.82 -5.39
C GLY A 86 11.13 -7.66 -6.91
N GLY A 87 9.95 -7.86 -7.50
CA GLY A 87 9.74 -7.68 -8.93
C GLY A 87 10.29 -8.82 -9.78
N ASP A 88 10.93 -8.46 -10.90
CA ASP A 88 11.39 -9.41 -11.92
C ASP A 88 12.86 -9.84 -11.75
N LEU A 89 13.31 -9.99 -10.51
CA LEU A 89 14.68 -10.44 -10.20
C LEU A 89 14.81 -11.95 -10.43
N SER A 90 15.86 -12.37 -11.15
CA SER A 90 16.08 -13.77 -11.50
C SER A 90 16.38 -14.66 -10.29
N GLU A 91 17.02 -14.09 -9.27
CA GLU A 91 17.50 -14.81 -8.10
C GLU A 91 17.27 -14.02 -6.81
N GLN A 92 17.51 -14.68 -5.67
CA GLN A 92 17.45 -14.02 -4.38
C GLN A 92 18.49 -12.90 -4.33
N SER A 93 18.06 -11.70 -3.93
CA SER A 93 18.91 -10.50 -3.93
C SER A 93 18.62 -9.62 -2.72
N VAL A 94 19.52 -8.68 -2.46
CA VAL A 94 19.33 -7.62 -1.46
C VAL A 94 19.01 -6.34 -2.21
N VAL A 95 17.93 -5.66 -1.81
CA VAL A 95 17.44 -4.43 -2.44
C VAL A 95 17.27 -3.33 -1.39
N SER A 96 17.18 -2.10 -1.89
CA SER A 96 16.84 -0.95 -1.06
C SER A 96 15.34 -0.88 -0.74
N GLU A 97 15.02 -0.22 0.36
CA GLU A 97 13.66 0.14 0.71
C GLU A 97 13.01 0.99 -0.38
N GLN A 98 13.74 1.96 -0.92
CA GLN A 98 13.26 2.82 -1.99
C GLN A 98 12.87 2.01 -3.24
N TYR A 99 13.63 0.97 -3.58
CA TYR A 99 13.30 0.07 -4.69
C TYR A 99 11.94 -0.62 -4.49
N LEU A 100 11.68 -1.13 -3.29
CA LEU A 100 10.38 -1.76 -2.98
C LEU A 100 9.24 -0.75 -2.94
N LEU A 101 9.47 0.44 -2.38
CA LEU A 101 8.47 1.52 -2.36
C LEU A 101 8.10 1.97 -3.77
N ASP A 102 9.06 2.02 -4.69
CA ASP A 102 8.80 2.37 -6.10
C ASP A 102 7.98 1.29 -6.80
N LEU A 103 8.30 0.00 -6.58
CA LEU A 103 7.50 -1.13 -7.08
C LEU A 103 6.08 -1.13 -6.50
N GLU A 104 5.94 -0.88 -5.19
CA GLU A 104 4.65 -0.79 -4.52
C GLU A 104 3.82 0.36 -5.10
N ARG A 105 4.43 1.54 -5.28
CA ARG A 105 3.76 2.71 -5.87
C ARG A 105 3.24 2.39 -7.25
N GLU A 106 4.05 1.80 -8.12
CA GLU A 106 3.62 1.42 -9.47
C GLU A 106 2.46 0.41 -9.44
N ALA A 107 2.61 -0.66 -8.64
CA ALA A 107 1.59 -1.69 -8.51
C ALA A 107 0.27 -1.11 -7.99
N PHE A 108 0.33 -0.29 -6.94
CA PHE A 108 -0.82 0.37 -6.34
C PHE A 108 -1.52 1.30 -7.33
N LEU A 109 -0.77 2.18 -8.01
CA LEU A 109 -1.34 3.09 -9.01
C LEU A 109 -1.99 2.33 -10.16
N SER A 110 -1.38 1.22 -10.61
CA SER A 110 -1.98 0.37 -11.65
C SER A 110 -3.31 -0.23 -11.21
N LEU A 111 -3.43 -0.66 -9.95
CA LEU A 111 -4.68 -1.21 -9.40
C LEU A 111 -5.75 -0.14 -9.16
N CYS A 112 -5.37 1.09 -8.83
CA CYS A 112 -6.30 2.21 -8.70
C CYS A 112 -7.00 2.54 -10.03
N ALA A 113 -6.34 2.28 -11.16
CA ALA A 113 -6.92 2.47 -12.49
C ALA A 113 -7.87 1.33 -12.92
N GLU A 114 -7.93 0.22 -12.18
CA GLU A 114 -8.80 -0.91 -12.51
C GLU A 114 -10.28 -0.59 -12.26
N ARG A 115 -11.13 -0.93 -13.23
CA ARG A 115 -12.58 -0.64 -13.15
C ARG A 115 -13.22 -1.29 -11.92
N LYS A 116 -12.84 -2.54 -11.61
CA LYS A 116 -13.36 -3.26 -10.44
C LYS A 116 -12.94 -2.61 -9.11
N THR A 117 -11.73 -2.03 -9.03
CA THR A 117 -11.29 -1.25 -7.87
C THR A 117 -12.17 -0.03 -7.68
N LEU A 118 -12.44 0.73 -8.75
CA LEU A 118 -13.31 1.90 -8.72
C LEU A 118 -14.75 1.54 -8.32
N GLU A 119 -15.29 0.43 -8.83
CA GLU A 119 -16.61 -0.09 -8.44
C GLU A 119 -16.66 -0.44 -6.95
N ARG A 120 -15.62 -1.09 -6.42
CA ARG A 120 -15.50 -1.42 -4.98
C ARG A 120 -15.44 -0.16 -4.12
N ILE A 121 -14.64 0.83 -4.49
CA ILE A 121 -14.56 2.13 -3.81
C ILE A 121 -15.92 2.82 -3.83
N GLN A 122 -16.58 2.88 -4.99
CA GLN A 122 -17.88 3.51 -5.15
C GLN A 122 -18.95 2.82 -4.29
N SER A 123 -18.96 1.49 -4.22
CA SER A 123 -19.87 0.74 -3.35
C SER A 123 -19.70 1.11 -1.90
N ILE A 124 -18.45 1.15 -1.41
CA ILE A 124 -18.15 1.53 -0.02
C ILE A 124 -18.61 2.96 0.25
N LEU A 125 -18.32 3.90 -0.65
CA LEU A 125 -18.72 5.31 -0.48
C LEU A 125 -20.24 5.52 -0.51
N LYS A 126 -20.97 4.78 -1.36
CA LYS A 126 -22.43 4.95 -1.52
C LYS A 126 -23.25 4.15 -0.51
N THR A 127 -22.83 2.92 -0.23
CA THR A 127 -23.65 1.95 0.52
C THR A 127 -23.05 1.58 1.87
N GLY A 128 -21.79 1.94 2.12
CA GLY A 128 -21.04 1.49 3.30
C GLY A 128 -20.66 0.01 3.27
N LYS A 129 -21.03 -0.75 2.22
CA LYS A 129 -20.80 -2.19 2.13
C LYS A 129 -19.71 -2.53 1.11
N PRO A 130 -18.78 -3.44 1.44
CA PRO A 130 -17.80 -3.95 0.49
C PRO A 130 -18.50 -4.67 -0.67
N LEU A 131 -18.11 -4.32 -1.90
CA LEU A 131 -18.51 -5.08 -3.10
C LEU A 131 -17.50 -6.20 -3.34
N ARG A 132 -18.00 -7.40 -3.66
CA ARG A 132 -17.17 -8.56 -4.00
C ARG A 132 -17.45 -8.99 -5.44
N ASN A 133 -16.56 -8.58 -6.34
CA ASN A 133 -16.60 -8.79 -7.80
C ASN A 133 -15.23 -9.25 -8.35
#